data_AF-L8WN63-F1
#
_entry.id   AF-L8WN63-F1
#
_cell.length_a   1.000
_cell.length_b   1.000
_cell.length_c   1.000
_cell.angle_alpha   90.00
_cell.angle_beta   90.00
_cell.angle_gamma   90.00
#
_symmetry.space_group_name_H-M   'P 1'
#
loop_
_entity.id
_entity.type
_entity.pdbx_description
1 polymer ?
#
loop_
_entity_poly.entity_id
_entity_poly.type
_entity_poly.pdbx_seq_one_letter_code
_entity_poly.pdbx_strand_id
1 'polypeptide(L)'
;MYGFECFGIAYPQVPLLPTDPYSRAQVRYTVDSVTKSVLPPFYRLLQAQEEDKRDEARQGVSDLYKGLQKFTEGITGPFWAGEQFTHADIALLPFIVRLPILETHRSFKRTEVGHGFEGRHTQLADGANTYLTHVWGLRQRMRNVL
;
A
#
# COMPACT_ATOMS: atom_id res chain seq x y z
N MET A 1 -9.03 -0.54 -15.91
CA MET A 1 -7.87 0.14 -15.28
C MET A 1 -7.05 0.80 -16.40
N TYR A 2 -7.43 2.01 -16.82
CA TYR A 2 -6.75 2.77 -17.90
C TYR A 2 -6.39 4.22 -17.48
N GLY A 3 -6.71 4.64 -16.24
CA GLY A 3 -6.60 6.05 -15.85
C GLY A 3 -5.16 6.57 -15.72
N PHE A 4 -4.23 5.77 -15.20
CA PHE A 4 -2.88 6.24 -14.92
C PHE A 4 -1.99 6.35 -16.17
N GLU A 5 -2.25 5.57 -17.23
CA GLU A 5 -1.45 5.62 -18.45
C GLU A 5 -1.61 6.95 -19.20
N CYS A 6 -2.76 7.60 -19.05
CA CYS A 6 -3.01 8.93 -19.64
C CYS A 6 -2.04 9.99 -19.11
N PHE A 7 -1.62 9.90 -17.84
CA PHE A 7 -0.64 10.84 -17.29
C PHE A 7 0.74 10.70 -17.95
N GLY A 8 1.17 9.47 -18.28
CA GLY A 8 2.43 9.26 -19.00
C GLY A 8 2.40 9.78 -20.44
N ILE A 9 1.22 9.75 -21.07
CA ILE A 9 1.03 10.31 -22.43
C ILE A 9 0.94 11.85 -22.37
N ALA A 10 0.26 12.40 -21.36
CA ALA A 10 0.07 13.84 -21.21
C ALA A 10 1.33 14.59 -20.75
N TYR A 11 2.21 13.93 -19.99
CA TYR A 11 3.43 14.52 -19.43
C TYR A 11 4.68 13.68 -19.78
N PRO A 12 5.14 13.70 -21.04
CA PRO A 12 6.27 12.89 -21.50
C PRO A 12 7.60 13.25 -20.82
N GLN A 13 7.71 14.44 -20.21
CA GLN A 13 8.91 14.91 -19.51
C GLN A 13 9.19 14.18 -18.19
N VAL A 14 8.20 13.50 -17.60
CA VAL A 14 8.37 12.69 -16.37
C VAL A 14 7.85 11.28 -16.65
N PRO A 15 8.66 10.42 -17.30
CA PRO A 15 8.22 9.08 -17.66
C PRO A 15 8.05 8.21 -16.41
N LEU A 16 6.79 7.92 -16.05
CA LEU A 16 6.43 7.03 -14.93
C LEU A 16 6.50 5.54 -15.29
N LEU A 17 6.89 5.23 -16.53
CA LEU A 17 7.09 3.88 -17.05
C LEU A 17 8.46 3.80 -17.73
N PRO A 18 9.18 2.68 -17.58
CA PRO A 18 10.41 2.43 -18.31
C PRO A 18 10.21 2.49 -19.84
N THR A 19 11.24 2.89 -20.56
CA THR A 19 11.26 2.91 -22.04
C THR A 19 11.24 1.50 -22.63
N ASP A 20 11.94 0.57 -21.98
CA ASP A 20 12.02 -0.82 -22.40
C ASP A 20 10.64 -1.52 -22.31
N PRO A 21 10.15 -2.14 -23.40
CA PRO A 21 8.83 -2.79 -23.42
C PRO A 21 8.66 -3.88 -22.37
N TYR A 22 9.72 -4.65 -22.08
CA TYR A 22 9.69 -5.73 -21.11
C TYR A 22 9.55 -5.20 -19.68
N SER A 23 10.41 -4.24 -19.32
CA SER A 23 10.37 -3.56 -18.03
C SER A 23 9.02 -2.85 -17.80
N ARG A 24 8.45 -2.24 -18.84
CA ARG A 24 7.10 -1.67 -18.80
C ARG A 24 6.01 -2.71 -18.55
N ALA A 25 6.11 -3.88 -19.18
CA ALA A 25 5.18 -4.97 -18.93
C ALA A 25 5.28 -5.51 -17.50
N GLN A 26 6.49 -5.57 -16.94
CA GLN A 26 6.70 -5.95 -15.54
C GLN A 26 6.06 -4.94 -14.57
N VAL A 27 6.23 -3.63 -14.78
CA VAL A 27 5.55 -2.61 -13.95
C VAL A 27 4.03 -2.77 -14.01
N ARG A 28 3.46 -2.99 -15.20
CA ARG A 28 2.02 -3.24 -15.37
C ARG A 28 1.56 -4.50 -14.65
N TYR A 29 2.32 -5.58 -14.76
CA TYR A 29 2.05 -6.84 -14.05
C TYR A 29 2.03 -6.62 -12.53
N THR A 30 2.98 -5.85 -12.01
CA THR A 30 3.04 -5.53 -10.58
C THR A 30 1.84 -4.70 -10.13
N VAL A 31 1.45 -3.68 -10.90
CA VAL A 31 0.25 -2.86 -10.59
C VAL A 31 -1.02 -3.73 -10.55
N ASP A 32 -1.17 -4.64 -11.51
CA ASP A 32 -2.28 -5.60 -11.54
C ASP A 32 -2.22 -6.57 -10.36
N SER A 33 -1.02 -7.06 -10.02
CA SER A 33 -0.80 -7.92 -8.86
C SER A 33 -1.21 -7.21 -7.57
N VAL A 34 -0.78 -5.96 -7.33
CA VAL A 34 -1.20 -5.16 -6.15
C VAL A 34 -2.72 -5.03 -6.09
N THR A 35 -3.35 -4.77 -7.23
CA THR A 35 -4.81 -4.61 -7.30
C THR A 35 -5.58 -5.89 -6.98
N LYS A 36 -5.02 -7.05 -7.28
CA LYS A 36 -5.66 -8.34 -7.04
C LYS A 36 -5.29 -8.94 -5.68
N SER A 37 -4.06 -8.72 -5.20
CA SER A 37 -3.54 -9.39 -4.00
C SER A 37 -3.55 -8.51 -2.75
N VAL A 38 -3.41 -7.19 -2.86
CA VAL A 38 -3.35 -6.29 -1.70
C VAL A 38 -4.71 -5.66 -1.42
N LEU A 39 -5.40 -5.24 -2.48
CA LEU A 39 -6.64 -4.48 -2.42
C LEU A 39 -7.81 -5.23 -1.76
N PRO A 40 -8.16 -6.47 -2.18
CA PRO A 40 -9.24 -7.22 -1.55
C PRO A 40 -9.03 -7.53 -0.06
N PRO A 41 -7.86 -8.07 0.39
CA PRO A 41 -7.67 -8.34 1.82
C PRO A 41 -7.60 -7.06 2.64
N PHE A 42 -7.03 -5.97 2.11
CA PHE A 42 -7.01 -4.67 2.80
C PHE A 42 -8.43 -4.18 3.12
N TYR A 43 -9.34 -4.21 2.14
CA TYR A 43 -10.72 -3.79 2.38
C TYR A 43 -11.50 -4.78 3.25
N ARG A 44 -11.24 -6.09 3.11
CA ARG A 44 -11.86 -7.10 3.99
C ARG A 44 -11.51 -6.84 5.45
N LEU A 45 -10.25 -6.53 5.75
CA LEU A 45 -9.79 -6.18 7.11
C LEU A 45 -10.42 -4.88 7.62
N LEU A 46 -10.54 -3.88 6.75
CA LEU A 46 -11.11 -2.59 7.10
C LEU A 46 -12.61 -2.69 7.41
N GLN A 47 -13.34 -3.52 6.66
CA GLN A 47 -14.79 -3.70 6.79
C GLN A 47 -15.19 -4.74 7.85
N ALA A 48 -14.29 -5.62 8.28
CA ALA A 48 -14.56 -6.55 9.37
C ALA A 48 -14.77 -5.77 10.67
N GLN A 49 -16.03 -5.53 11.06
CA GLN A 49 -16.43 -4.79 12.27
C GLN A 49 -16.94 -5.68 13.40
N GLU A 50 -17.34 -6.93 13.11
CA GLU A 50 -17.95 -7.84 14.09
C GLU A 50 -16.94 -8.84 14.66
N GLU A 51 -17.07 -9.18 15.95
CA GLU A 51 -16.21 -10.14 16.65
C GLU A 51 -16.26 -11.56 16.06
N ASP A 52 -17.37 -11.91 15.41
CA ASP A 52 -17.58 -13.22 14.77
C ASP A 52 -16.70 -13.42 13.52
N LYS A 53 -16.02 -12.36 13.04
CA LYS A 53 -15.13 -12.40 11.88
C LYS A 53 -13.65 -12.42 12.25
N ARG A 54 -13.30 -12.76 13.49
CA ARG A 54 -11.90 -12.82 13.96
C ARG A 54 -11.03 -13.75 13.12
N ASP A 55 -11.54 -14.92 12.72
CA ASP A 55 -10.77 -15.86 11.90
C ASP A 55 -10.65 -15.40 10.43
N GLU A 56 -11.71 -14.79 9.87
CA GLU A 56 -11.66 -14.15 8.55
C GLU A 56 -10.70 -12.96 8.52
N ALA A 57 -10.64 -12.20 9.62
CA ALA A 57 -9.69 -11.10 9.79
C ALA A 57 -8.26 -11.64 9.87
N ARG A 58 -8.00 -12.72 10.62
CA ARG A 58 -6.67 -13.37 10.64
C ARG A 58 -6.25 -13.85 9.25
N GLN A 59 -7.17 -14.46 8.50
CA GLN A 59 -6.88 -14.87 7.12
C GLN A 59 -6.62 -13.66 6.22
N GLY A 60 -7.39 -12.59 6.35
CA GLY A 60 -7.18 -11.33 5.63
C GLY A 60 -5.82 -10.70 5.92
N VAL A 61 -5.34 -10.78 7.17
CA VAL A 61 -3.98 -10.31 7.54
C VAL A 61 -2.92 -11.17 6.86
N SER A 62 -3.05 -12.50 6.88
CA SER A 62 -2.12 -13.41 6.20
C SER A 62 -2.07 -13.15 4.69
N ASP A 63 -3.24 -12.99 4.06
CA ASP A 63 -3.35 -12.72 2.63
C ASP A 63 -2.74 -11.37 2.27
N LEU A 64 -2.94 -10.34 3.12
CA LEU A 64 -2.32 -9.03 2.95
C LEU A 64 -0.79 -9.12 3.05
N TYR A 65 -0.25 -9.89 4.01
CA TYR A 65 1.19 -10.12 4.10
C TYR A 65 1.75 -10.78 2.85
N LYS A 66 1.10 -11.83 2.34
CA LYS A 66 1.52 -12.49 1.10
C LYS A 66 1.51 -11.52 -0.09
N GLY A 67 0.48 -10.68 -0.18
CA GLY A 67 0.38 -9.67 -1.24
C GLY A 67 1.50 -8.65 -1.19
N LEU A 68 1.85 -8.16 0.01
CA LEU A 68 2.93 -7.21 0.22
C LEU A 68 4.31 -7.87 0.04
N GLN A 69 4.52 -9.08 0.53
CA GLN A 69 5.76 -9.86 0.34
C GLN A 69 6.05 -10.06 -1.14
N LYS A 70 5.05 -10.49 -1.91
CA LYS A 70 5.16 -10.64 -3.37
C LYS A 70 5.53 -9.32 -4.06
N PHE A 71 5.03 -8.18 -3.57
CA PHE A 71 5.44 -6.88 -4.10
C PHE A 71 6.91 -6.59 -3.77
N THR A 72 7.36 -6.91 -2.56
CA THR A 72 8.74 -6.66 -2.11
C THR A 72 9.78 -7.49 -2.85
N GLU A 73 9.42 -8.67 -3.37
CA GLU A 73 10.31 -9.52 -4.19
C GLU A 73 10.78 -8.80 -5.47
N GLY A 74 9.96 -7.92 -6.03
CA GLY A 74 10.31 -7.16 -7.25
C GLY A 74 11.12 -5.89 -6.99
N ILE A 75 11.37 -5.51 -5.74
CA ILE A 75 12.03 -4.25 -5.41
C ILE A 75 13.54 -4.40 -5.62
N THR A 76 14.05 -3.64 -6.59
CA THR A 76 15.49 -3.68 -6.94
C THR A 76 16.31 -2.58 -6.25
N GLY A 77 15.68 -1.49 -5.77
CA GLY A 77 16.38 -0.36 -5.14
C GLY A 77 15.48 0.50 -4.24
N PRO A 78 15.67 1.84 -4.16
CA PRO A 78 14.82 2.70 -3.32
C PRO A 78 13.35 2.70 -3.76
N PHE A 79 13.08 2.54 -5.06
CA PHE A 79 11.77 2.32 -5.65
C PHE A 79 11.67 0.93 -6.28
N TRP A 80 10.47 0.54 -6.69
CA TRP A 80 10.24 -0.78 -7.27
C TRP A 80 11.18 -1.07 -8.45
N ALA A 81 11.34 -0.11 -9.37
CA ALA A 81 12.24 -0.20 -10.53
C ALA A 81 13.69 0.29 -10.26
N GLY A 82 14.16 0.25 -9.01
CA GLY A 82 15.49 0.74 -8.65
C GLY A 82 15.46 2.22 -8.28
N GLU A 83 16.14 3.07 -9.03
CA GLU A 83 16.24 4.53 -8.76
C GLU A 83 15.06 5.35 -9.28
N GLN A 84 14.23 4.77 -10.15
CA GLN A 84 13.10 5.47 -10.77
C GLN A 84 11.78 5.17 -10.05
N PHE A 85 11.04 6.24 -9.74
CA PHE A 85 9.68 6.15 -9.23
C PHE A 85 8.71 5.79 -10.35
N THR A 86 7.97 4.69 -10.19
CA THR A 86 7.11 4.14 -11.26
C THR A 86 5.66 3.99 -10.84
N HIS A 87 4.81 3.59 -11.80
CA HIS A 87 3.41 3.27 -11.54
C HIS A 87 3.21 2.20 -10.44
N ALA A 88 4.14 1.26 -10.28
CA ALA A 88 4.06 0.25 -9.23
C ALA A 88 4.07 0.89 -7.83
N ASP A 89 4.94 1.89 -7.63
CA ASP A 89 5.05 2.64 -6.39
C ASP A 89 3.78 3.47 -6.11
N ILE A 90 3.26 4.15 -7.15
CA ILE A 90 2.01 4.94 -7.07
C ILE A 90 0.81 4.05 -6.70
N ALA A 91 0.73 2.85 -7.27
CA ALA A 91 -0.37 1.93 -6.99
C ALA A 91 -0.38 1.47 -5.53
N LEU A 92 0.79 1.31 -4.91
CA LEU A 92 0.91 0.85 -3.53
C LEU A 92 0.79 1.98 -2.49
N LEU A 93 1.21 3.21 -2.86
CA LEU A 93 1.29 4.37 -1.95
C LEU A 93 0.03 4.61 -1.10
N PRO A 94 -1.20 4.57 -1.65
CA PRO A 94 -2.42 4.83 -0.86
C PRO A 94 -2.63 3.81 0.26
N PHE A 95 -2.18 2.57 0.08
CA PHE A 95 -2.34 1.51 1.08
C PHE A 95 -1.32 1.66 2.18
N ILE A 96 -0.07 1.97 1.83
CA ILE A 96 1.02 2.23 2.78
C ILE A 96 0.62 3.33 3.79
N VAL A 97 0.08 4.45 3.29
CA VAL A 97 -0.35 5.57 4.15
C VAL A 97 -1.47 5.15 5.10
N ARG A 98 -2.25 4.12 4.77
CA ARG A 98 -3.39 3.63 5.57
C ARG A 98 -3.07 2.40 6.41
N LEU A 99 -1.88 1.81 6.29
CA LEU A 99 -1.43 0.72 7.18
C LEU A 99 -1.49 1.04 8.69
N PRO A 100 -1.24 2.27 9.18
CA PRO A 100 -1.34 2.55 10.62
C PRO A 100 -2.74 2.29 11.20
N ILE A 101 -3.78 2.42 10.37
CA ILE A 101 -5.16 2.13 10.76
C ILE A 101 -5.32 0.63 11.07
N LEU A 102 -4.69 -0.23 10.25
CA LEU A 102 -4.70 -1.67 10.45
C LEU A 102 -3.82 -2.10 11.64
N GLU A 103 -2.70 -1.41 11.88
CA GLU A 103 -1.84 -1.66 13.05
C GLU A 103 -2.58 -1.38 14.35
N THR A 104 -3.35 -0.28 14.40
CA THR A 104 -4.07 0.14 15.60
C THR A 104 -5.29 -0.74 15.91
N HIS A 105 -6.00 -1.19 14.86
CA HIS A 105 -7.33 -1.80 15.04
C HIS A 105 -7.42 -3.29 14.68
N ARG A 106 -6.44 -3.86 13.99
CA ARG A 106 -6.55 -5.20 13.37
C ARG A 106 -5.31 -6.09 13.61
N SER A 107 -4.48 -5.74 14.59
CA SER A 107 -3.28 -6.51 14.98
C SER A 107 -2.29 -6.77 13.83
N PHE A 108 -2.33 -5.95 12.78
CA PHE A 108 -1.34 -5.99 11.71
C PHE A 108 -0.02 -5.42 12.22
N LYS A 109 1.12 -5.99 11.81
CA LYS A 109 2.45 -5.50 12.13
C LYS A 109 3.25 -5.36 10.85
N ARG A 110 3.66 -4.14 10.50
CA ARG A 110 4.53 -3.92 9.33
C ARG A 110 5.80 -4.76 9.33
N THR A 111 6.29 -5.11 10.52
CA THR A 111 7.53 -5.87 10.70
C THR A 111 7.46 -7.28 10.12
N GLU A 112 6.25 -7.85 9.97
CA GLU A 112 6.05 -9.21 9.45
C GLU A 112 5.97 -9.26 7.91
N VAL A 113 5.91 -8.10 7.24
CA VAL A 113 5.96 -8.01 5.77
C VAL A 113 7.36 -8.38 5.25
N GLY A 114 8.42 -8.09 6.01
CA GLY A 114 9.80 -8.40 5.67
C GLY A 114 10.74 -7.20 5.81
N HIS A 115 12.04 -7.47 5.99
CA HIS A 115 13.09 -6.48 6.28
C HIS A 115 13.21 -5.36 5.23
N GLY A 116 12.71 -5.57 4.01
CA GLY A 116 12.68 -4.57 2.95
C GLY A 116 11.57 -3.52 3.08
N PHE A 117 10.54 -3.75 3.90
CA PHE A 117 9.35 -2.89 3.94
C PHE A 117 9.44 -1.78 5.01
N GLU A 118 10.12 -2.05 6.14
CA GLU A 118 10.15 -1.18 7.32
C GLU A 118 10.90 0.15 7.12
N GLY A 119 12.07 0.13 6.48
CA GLY A 119 12.88 1.35 6.29
C GLY A 119 12.43 2.23 5.12
N ARG A 120 11.76 1.64 4.12
CA ARG A 120 11.51 2.27 2.80
C ARG A 120 10.26 3.14 2.77
N HIS A 121 9.22 2.75 3.52
CA HIS A 121 7.92 3.42 3.49
C HIS A 121 7.70 4.45 4.59
N THR A 122 8.51 4.39 5.65
CA THR A 122 8.43 5.31 6.79
C THR A 122 8.71 6.75 6.36
N GLN A 123 9.65 7.00 5.44
CA GLN A 123 9.89 8.35 4.91
C GLN A 123 8.72 8.96 4.10
N LEU A 124 8.00 8.15 3.32
CA LEU A 124 6.84 8.61 2.52
C LEU A 124 5.54 8.66 3.34
N ALA A 125 5.40 7.74 4.31
CA ALA A 125 4.22 7.64 5.16
C ALA A 125 4.25 8.66 6.30
N ASP A 126 5.40 8.96 6.88
CA ASP A 126 5.50 9.80 8.09
C ASP A 126 4.99 11.22 7.85
N GLY A 127 5.26 11.81 6.68
CA GLY A 127 4.75 13.14 6.32
C GLY A 127 3.22 13.20 6.18
N ALA A 128 2.57 12.10 5.81
CA ALA A 128 1.11 12.00 5.69
C ALA A 128 0.46 11.53 7.01
N ASN A 129 1.16 10.73 7.80
CA ASN A 129 0.64 10.08 8.99
C ASN A 129 0.48 11.08 10.16
N THR A 130 1.33 12.11 10.26
CA THR A 130 1.19 13.15 11.30
C THR A 130 -0.16 13.86 11.24
N TYR A 131 -0.70 14.09 10.03
CA TYR A 131 -2.00 14.72 9.85
C TYR A 131 -3.16 13.77 10.13
N LEU A 132 -3.05 12.51 9.71
CA LEU A 132 -4.10 11.51 9.90
C LEU A 132 -4.24 11.11 11.35
N THR A 133 -3.14 10.89 12.10
CA THR A 133 -3.22 10.57 13.54
C THR A 133 -3.79 11.72 14.35
N HIS A 134 -3.44 12.98 14.02
CA HIS A 134 -4.01 14.15 14.69
C HIS A 134 -5.52 14.25 14.45
N VAL A 135 -5.97 14.14 13.19
CA VAL A 135 -7.39 14.29 12.83
C VAL A 135 -8.23 13.11 13.33
N TRP A 136 -7.75 11.88 13.21
CA TRP A 136 -8.45 10.70 13.73
C TRP A 136 -8.45 10.64 15.26
N GLY A 137 -7.35 11.04 15.91
CA GLY A 137 -7.27 11.15 17.37
C GLY A 137 -8.21 12.20 17.93
N LEU A 138 -8.32 13.36 17.25
CA LEU A 138 -9.33 14.38 17.56
C LEU A 138 -10.76 13.85 17.37
N ARG A 139 -11.03 13.11 16.28
CA ARG A 139 -12.35 12.53 16.03
C ARG A 139 -12.74 11.42 17.02
N GLN A 140 -11.80 10.63 17.51
CA GLN A 140 -12.02 9.64 18.57
C GLN A 140 -12.27 10.31 19.92
N ARG A 141 -11.50 11.35 20.28
CA ARG A 141 -11.75 12.16 21.49
C ARG A 141 -13.11 12.83 21.47
N MET A 142 -13.51 13.44 20.36
CA MET A 142 -14.83 14.07 20.24
C MET A 142 -15.99 13.06 20.31
N ARG A 143 -15.77 11.77 20.06
CA ARG A 143 -16.78 10.72 20.15
C ARG A 143 -16.98 10.19 21.57
N ASN A 144 -16.02 10.37 22.47
CA ASN A 144 -16.07 9.95 23.88
C ASN A 144 -16.41 11.11 24.84
N VAL A 145 -16.66 12.32 24.31
CA VAL A 145 -17.02 13.53 25.08
C VAL A 145 -18.51 13.89 24.91
N LEU A 146 -19.25 13.09 24.14
CA LEU A 146 -20.72 13.08 24.05
C LEU A 146 -21.25 11.77 24.64
#